data_AF-A0A7S3IK88-F1
#
_entry.id   AF-A0A7S3IK88-F1
#
_cell.length_a   1.000
_cell.length_b   1.000
_cell.length_c   1.000
_cell.angle_alpha   90.00
_cell.angle_beta   90.00
_cell.angle_gamma   90.00
#
_symmetry.space_group_name_H-M   'P 1'
#
loop_
_entity.id
_entity.type
_entity.pdbx_description
1 polymer ?
#
loop_
_entity_poly.entity_id
_entity_poly.type
_entity_poly.pdbx_seq_one_letter_code
_entity_poly.pdbx_strand_id
1 'polypeptide(L)'
;SSSSSTPATRKLPDNFAQRVLDLELEIDSGDFTTDKIDSLMSLYSQAVEYYSSISDAKYMYFTERIQNTLLKPHIMQMMKESNSGDALKREEFRKQARQKREKEQELSHKDLMELKQKEHDERK
;
A
#
# COMPACT_ATOMS: atom_id res chain seq x y z
N SER A 1 -42.17 0.23 15.47
CA SER A 1 -41.35 -0.98 15.72
C SER A 1 -39.93 -0.53 15.97
N SER A 2 -39.54 -0.49 17.25
CA SER A 2 -38.21 -0.03 17.66
C SER A 2 -37.27 -1.24 17.69
N SER A 3 -36.38 -1.34 16.70
CA SER A 3 -35.34 -2.37 16.67
C SER A 3 -34.21 -1.95 17.60
N SER A 4 -34.22 -2.47 18.83
CA SER A 4 -33.13 -2.35 19.78
C SER A 4 -31.94 -3.21 19.33
N SER A 5 -30.94 -2.59 18.71
CA SER A 5 -29.63 -3.21 18.48
C SER A 5 -28.88 -3.32 19.82
N THR A 6 -28.91 -4.51 20.42
CA THR A 6 -28.08 -4.84 21.58
C THR A 6 -26.59 -4.70 21.22
N PRO A 7 -25.73 -4.13 22.08
CA PRO A 7 -24.29 -4.12 21.84
C PRO A 7 -23.79 -5.56 21.94
N ALA A 8 -23.43 -6.17 20.81
CA ALA A 8 -22.78 -7.46 20.80
C ALA A 8 -21.53 -7.38 21.69
N THR A 9 -21.42 -8.24 22.70
CA THR A 9 -20.20 -8.39 23.48
C THR A 9 -19.12 -8.85 22.50
N ARG A 10 -18.22 -7.93 22.09
CA ARG A 10 -17.18 -8.19 21.09
C ARG A 10 -16.12 -9.12 21.71
N LYS A 11 -16.38 -10.42 21.72
CA LYS A 11 -15.44 -11.42 22.22
C LYS A 11 -14.32 -11.64 21.21
N LEU A 12 -13.13 -11.97 21.71
CA LEU A 12 -12.03 -12.43 20.86
C LEU A 12 -12.36 -13.80 20.25
N PRO A 13 -11.81 -14.12 19.06
CA PRO A 13 -11.98 -15.43 18.45
C PRO A 13 -11.47 -16.58 19.35
N ASP A 14 -12.12 -17.74 19.32
CA ASP A 14 -11.78 -18.88 20.19
C ASP A 14 -10.33 -19.38 20.04
N ASN A 15 -9.71 -19.18 18.87
CA ASN A 15 -8.31 -19.53 18.59
C ASN A 15 -7.37 -18.32 18.57
N PHE A 16 -7.75 -17.22 19.24
CA PHE A 16 -6.98 -15.98 19.22
C PHE A 16 -5.53 -16.17 19.63
N ALA A 17 -5.29 -16.76 20.80
CA ALA A 17 -3.93 -16.92 21.35
C ALA A 17 -3.05 -17.77 20.44
N GLN A 18 -3.58 -18.89 19.94
CA GLN A 18 -2.86 -19.77 19.02
C GLN A 18 -2.52 -19.03 17.71
N ARG A 19 -3.49 -18.34 17.11
CA ARG A 19 -3.26 -17.61 15.85
C ARG A 19 -2.26 -16.47 15.99
N VAL A 20 -2.30 -15.74 17.11
CA VAL A 20 -1.29 -14.71 17.39
C VAL A 20 0.09 -15.34 17.47
N LEU A 21 0.24 -16.41 18.26
CA LEU A 21 1.52 -17.10 18.42
C LEU A 21 2.05 -17.65 17.08
N ASP A 22 1.19 -18.32 16.30
CA ASP A 22 1.58 -18.89 15.00
C ASP A 22 2.09 -17.80 14.05
N LEU A 23 1.36 -16.68 13.94
CA LEU A 23 1.75 -15.55 13.09
C LEU A 23 3.02 -14.85 13.60
N GLU A 24 3.19 -14.73 14.91
CA GLU A 24 4.41 -14.18 15.51
C GLU A 24 5.63 -15.04 15.16
N LEU A 25 5.51 -16.37 15.29
CA LEU A 25 6.57 -17.31 14.95
C LEU A 25 6.89 -17.31 13.46
N GLU A 26 5.88 -17.29 12.59
CA GLU A 26 6.07 -17.17 11.14
C GLU A 26 6.83 -15.88 10.80
N ILE A 27 6.44 -14.74 11.39
CA ILE A 27 7.11 -13.46 11.18
C ILE A 27 8.55 -13.46 11.72
N ASP A 28 8.77 -14.02 12.91
CA ASP A 28 10.11 -14.10 13.51
C ASP A 28 11.04 -15.05 12.75
N SER A 29 10.50 -16.05 12.05
CA SER A 29 11.29 -16.93 11.18
C SER A 29 11.83 -16.24 9.92
N GLY A 30 11.26 -15.08 9.55
CA GLY A 30 11.62 -14.34 8.34
C GLY A 30 10.94 -14.84 7.06
N ASP A 31 10.24 -15.97 7.10
CA ASP A 31 9.45 -16.51 5.98
C ASP A 31 7.98 -16.10 6.13
N PHE A 32 7.67 -14.87 5.75
CA PHE A 32 6.31 -14.31 5.86
C PHE A 32 5.93 -13.44 4.67
N THR A 33 4.62 -13.24 4.49
CA THR A 33 4.05 -12.34 3.48
C THR A 33 3.42 -11.12 4.16
N THR A 34 3.13 -10.07 3.37
CA THR A 34 2.38 -8.91 3.85
C THR A 34 1.02 -9.31 4.43
N ASP A 35 0.33 -10.29 3.84
CA ASP A 35 -0.96 -10.79 4.34
C ASP A 35 -0.88 -11.34 5.77
N LYS A 36 0.26 -11.94 6.13
CA LYS A 36 0.51 -12.47 7.49
C LYS A 36 0.69 -11.34 8.49
N ILE A 37 1.39 -10.27 8.10
CA ILE A 37 1.51 -9.04 8.90
C ILE A 37 0.11 -8.42 9.09
N ASP A 38 -0.65 -8.25 8.02
CA ASP A 38 -2.00 -7.66 8.07
C ASP A 38 -2.94 -8.49 8.95
N SER A 39 -2.86 -9.82 8.86
CA SER A 39 -3.61 -10.73 9.71
C SER A 39 -3.24 -10.56 11.20
N LEU A 40 -1.95 -10.45 11.51
CA LEU A 40 -1.48 -10.24 12.88
C LEU A 40 -1.90 -8.86 13.41
N MET A 41 -1.79 -7.81 12.59
CA MET A 41 -2.23 -6.46 12.95
C MET A 41 -3.73 -6.41 13.22
N SER A 42 -4.53 -7.13 12.43
CA SER A 42 -5.97 -7.27 12.67
C SER A 42 -6.28 -7.93 14.01
N LEU A 43 -5.57 -9.01 14.36
CA LEU A 43 -5.74 -9.69 15.65
C LEU A 43 -5.35 -8.79 16.82
N TYR A 44 -4.19 -8.13 16.75
CA TYR A 44 -3.79 -7.17 17.77
C TYR A 44 -4.78 -6.02 17.92
N SER A 45 -5.31 -5.50 16.81
CA SER A 45 -6.30 -4.42 16.85
C SER A 45 -7.60 -4.85 17.55
N GLN A 46 -8.09 -6.06 17.25
CA GLN A 46 -9.23 -6.66 17.95
C GLN A 46 -8.94 -6.86 19.44
N ALA A 47 -7.71 -7.26 19.80
CA ALA A 47 -7.28 -7.40 21.18
C ALA A 47 -7.26 -6.07 21.92
N VAL A 48 -6.68 -5.02 21.32
CA VAL A 48 -6.68 -3.67 21.87
C VAL A 48 -8.10 -3.19 22.11
N GLU A 49 -8.99 -3.36 21.13
CA GLU A 49 -10.38 -2.94 21.24
C GLU A 49 -11.12 -3.70 22.37
N TYR A 50 -10.97 -5.03 22.41
CA TYR A 50 -11.57 -5.87 23.45
C TYR A 50 -11.08 -5.48 24.84
N TYR A 51 -9.76 -5.51 25.06
CA TYR A 51 -9.18 -5.24 26.37
C TYR A 51 -9.40 -3.79 26.81
N SER A 52 -9.42 -2.83 25.88
CA SER A 52 -9.78 -1.44 26.18
C SER A 52 -11.25 -1.33 26.62
N SER A 53 -12.17 -2.04 25.97
CA SER A 53 -13.60 -2.01 26.32
C SER A 53 -13.91 -2.54 27.72
N ILE A 54 -13.07 -3.44 28.24
CA ILE A 54 -13.17 -3.98 29.60
C ILE A 54 -12.17 -3.34 30.58
N SER A 55 -11.48 -2.26 30.16
CA SER A 55 -10.46 -1.55 30.97
C SER A 55 -9.33 -2.45 31.50
N ASP A 56 -8.99 -3.53 30.78
CA ASP A 56 -7.89 -4.42 31.12
C ASP A 56 -6.58 -3.88 30.50
N ALA A 57 -5.56 -3.66 31.33
CA ALA A 57 -4.27 -3.10 30.93
C ALA A 57 -3.56 -3.85 29.79
N LYS A 58 -3.97 -5.08 29.46
CA LYS A 58 -3.50 -5.83 28.28
C LYS A 58 -3.67 -5.06 26.96
N TYR A 59 -4.60 -4.10 26.86
CA TYR A 59 -4.69 -3.28 25.65
C TYR A 59 -3.38 -2.52 25.38
N MET A 60 -2.66 -2.09 26.42
CA MET A 60 -1.36 -1.42 26.29
C MET A 60 -0.32 -2.39 25.73
N TYR A 61 -0.30 -3.62 26.23
CA TYR A 61 0.59 -4.67 25.73
C TYR A 61 0.39 -4.92 24.23
N PHE A 62 -0.85 -5.08 23.77
CA PHE A 62 -1.12 -5.29 22.34
C PHE A 62 -0.83 -4.04 21.48
N THR A 63 -0.99 -2.84 22.04
CA THR A 63 -0.59 -1.59 21.38
C THR A 63 0.92 -1.53 21.17
N GLU A 64 1.71 -1.90 22.18
CA GLU A 64 3.16 -1.98 22.10
C GLU A 64 3.61 -3.06 21.11
N ARG A 65 2.94 -4.23 21.10
CA ARG A 65 3.22 -5.30 20.12
C ARG A 65 3.04 -4.85 18.68
N ILE A 66 2.01 -4.05 18.38
CA ILE A 66 1.81 -3.44 17.04
C ILE A 66 3.03 -2.60 16.67
N GLN A 67 3.41 -1.65 17.53
CA GLN A 67 4.52 -0.74 17.26
C GLN A 67 5.83 -1.49 17.06
N ASN A 68 6.16 -2.41 17.97
CA ASN A 68 7.40 -3.19 17.91
C ASN A 68 7.46 -4.10 16.68
N THR A 69 6.32 -4.65 16.24
CA THR A 69 6.26 -5.48 15.03
C THR A 69 6.54 -4.64 13.78
N LEU A 70 5.88 -3.49 13.65
CA LEU A 70 6.07 -2.62 12.47
C LEU A 70 7.48 -2.03 12.35
N LEU A 71 8.20 -1.91 13.47
CA LEU A 71 9.59 -1.45 13.52
C LEU A 71 10.62 -2.55 13.24
N LYS A 72 10.22 -3.81 13.02
CA LYS A 72 11.17 -4.89 12.69
C LYS A 72 11.84 -4.61 11.33
N PRO A 73 13.19 -4.74 11.22
CA PRO A 73 13.92 -4.40 9.99
C PRO A 73 13.38 -5.08 8.72
N HIS A 74 13.06 -6.38 8.80
CA HIS A 74 12.53 -7.15 7.68
C HIS A 74 11.15 -6.65 7.21
N ILE A 75 10.29 -6.24 8.16
CA ILE A 75 8.97 -5.68 7.87
C ILE A 75 9.12 -4.29 7.22
N MET A 76 9.99 -3.44 7.79
CA MET A 76 10.27 -2.12 7.23
C MET A 76 10.82 -2.20 5.79
N GLN A 77 11.69 -3.17 5.53
CA GLN A 77 12.22 -3.40 4.19
C GLN A 77 11.11 -3.81 3.20
N MET A 78 10.27 -4.78 3.57
CA MET A 78 9.15 -5.23 2.73
C MET A 78 8.16 -4.11 2.41
N MET A 79 7.84 -3.26 3.39
CA MET A 79 6.95 -2.10 3.18
C MET A 79 7.56 -1.06 2.23
N LYS A 80 8.89 -0.89 2.24
CA LYS A 80 9.60 0.03 1.34
C LYS A 80 9.64 -0.48 -0.10
N GLU A 81 9.84 -1.78 -0.28
CA GLU A 81 9.88 -2.42 -1.60
C GLU A 81 8.52 -2.37 -2.28
N SER A 82 7.44 -2.59 -1.52
CA SER A 82 6.05 -2.45 -2.00
C SER A 82 5.74 -1.04 -2.54
N ASN A 83 6.37 0.00 -1.98
CA ASN A 83 6.21 1.39 -2.43
C ASN A 83 7.12 1.77 -3.62
N SER A 84 8.19 1.02 -3.87
CA SER A 84 9.18 1.35 -4.91
C SER A 84 8.70 0.99 -6.32
N GLY A 85 7.83 -0.02 -6.45
CA GLY A 85 7.23 -0.41 -7.73
C GLY A 85 6.34 0.68 -8.35
N ASP A 86 5.70 1.51 -7.52
CA ASP A 86 4.88 2.64 -7.96
C ASP A 86 5.73 3.81 -8.48
N ALA A 87 6.91 4.02 -7.89
CA ALA A 87 7.84 5.06 -8.30
C ALA A 87 8.39 4.79 -9.72
N LEU A 88 8.77 3.55 -10.01
CA LEU A 88 9.28 3.15 -11.33
C LEU A 88 8.21 3.27 -12.43
N LYS A 89 6.98 2.79 -12.17
CA LYS A 89 5.86 2.93 -13.10
C LYS A 89 5.52 4.40 -13.38
N ARG A 90 5.60 5.26 -12.35
CA ARG A 90 5.37 6.70 -12.48
C ARG A 90 6.46 7.40 -13.30
N GLU A 91 7.70 6.95 -13.19
CA GLU A 91 8.82 7.48 -14.00
C GLU A 91 8.71 7.07 -15.47
N GLU A 92 8.39 5.79 -15.74
CA GLU A 92 8.15 5.31 -17.11
C GLU A 92 6.99 6.06 -17.79
N PHE A 93 5.90 6.28 -17.07
CA PHE A 93 4.75 7.01 -17.60
C PHE A 93 5.12 8.47 -17.96
N ARG A 94 5.93 9.13 -17.11
CA ARG A 94 6.45 10.48 -17.39
C ARG A 94 7.37 10.50 -18.61
N LYS A 95 8.23 9.50 -18.77
CA LYS A 95 9.16 9.39 -19.89
C LYS A 95 8.42 9.17 -21.21
N GLN A 96 7.40 8.29 -21.22
CA GLN A 96 6.55 8.09 -22.39
C GLN A 96 5.74 9.34 -22.76
N ALA A 97 5.16 10.04 -21.77
CA ALA A 97 4.43 11.29 -22.01
C ALA A 97 5.32 12.38 -22.62
N ARG A 98 6.58 12.47 -22.18
CA ARG A 98 7.56 13.42 -22.74
C ARG A 98 7.94 13.06 -24.18
N GLN A 99 8.26 11.80 -24.45
CA GLN A 99 8.61 11.35 -25.80
C GLN A 99 7.45 11.54 -26.80
N LYS A 100 6.21 11.35 -26.36
CA LYS A 100 5.03 11.58 -27.21
C LYS A 100 4.91 13.05 -27.61
N ARG A 101 5.07 13.99 -26.66
CA ARG A 101 5.05 15.43 -26.93
C ARG A 101 6.17 15.87 -27.87
N GLU A 102 7.37 15.35 -27.68
CA GLU A 102 8.53 15.67 -28.53
C GLU A 102 8.29 15.21 -29.98
N LYS A 103 7.75 14.00 -30.18
CA LYS A 103 7.38 13.50 -31.52
C LYS A 103 6.26 14.30 -32.17
N GLU A 104 5.23 14.69 -31.42
CA GLU A 104 4.13 15.54 -31.94
C GLU A 104 4.65 16.92 -32.38
N GLN A 105 5.58 17.52 -31.62
CA GLN A 105 6.21 18.78 -31.99
C GLN A 105 7.11 18.65 -33.23
N GLU A 106 7.89 17.57 -33.32
CA GLU A 106 8.77 17.33 -34.47
C GLU A 106 7.98 17.11 -35.77
N LEU A 107 6.88 16.33 -35.69
CA LEU A 107 5.99 16.11 -36.84
C LEU A 107 5.39 17.42 -37.33
N SER A 108 4.84 18.22 -36.40
CA SER A 108 4.27 19.53 -36.71
C SER A 108 5.30 20.50 -37.33
N HIS A 109 6.57 20.44 -36.89
CA HIS A 109 7.63 21.27 -37.46
C HIS A 109 7.99 20.85 -38.89
N LYS A 110 8.04 19.54 -39.16
CA LYS A 110 8.29 19.01 -40.51
C LYS A 110 7.19 19.40 -41.50
N ASP A 111 5.93 19.23 -41.11
CA ASP A 111 4.77 19.57 -41.96
C ASP A 111 4.79 21.06 -42.36
N LEU A 112 5.17 21.94 -41.42
CA LEU A 112 5.29 23.38 -41.68
C LEU A 112 6.41 23.71 -42.67
N MET A 113 7.54 22.99 -42.60
CA MET A 113 8.69 23.19 -43.49
C MET A 113 8.37 22.70 -44.91
N GLU A 114 7.68 21.57 -45.07
CA GLU A 114 7.22 21.08 -46.37
C GLU A 114 6.22 22.04 -47.03
N LEU A 115 5.30 22.63 -46.27
CA LEU A 115 4.33 23.59 -46.81
C LEU A 115 5.04 24.83 -47.40
N LYS A 116 6.00 25.38 -46.66
CA LYS A 116 6.80 26.53 -47.12
C LYS A 116 7.64 26.20 -48.35
N GLN A 117 8.18 24.98 -48.43
CA GLN A 117 8.97 24.55 -49.58
C GLN A 117 8.09 24.46 -50.84
N LYS A 118 6.89 23.87 -50.73
CA LYS A 118 5.91 23.82 -51.83
C LYS A 118 5.49 25.21 -52.30
N GLU A 119 5.16 26.12 -51.39
CA GLU A 119 4.77 27.50 -51.75
C GLU A 119 5.89 28.26 -52.49
N HIS A 120 7.16 27.98 -52.15
CA HIS A 120 8.29 28.60 -52.83
C HIS A 120 8.49 28.04 -54.24
N ASP A 121 8.31 26.73 -54.42
CA ASP A 121 8.47 26.07 -55.73
C ASP A 121 7.32 26.40 -56.70
N GLU A 122 6.10 26.64 -56.21
CA GLU A 122 4.96 27.09 -57.05
C GLU A 122 5.07 28.55 -57.54
N ARG A 123 5.96 29.35 -56.96
CA ARG A 123 6.18 30.76 -57.34
C ARG A 123 7.33 30.98 -58.33
N LYS A 124 8.03 29.92 -58.74
CA LYS A 124 9.09 29.95 -59.76
C LYS A 124 8.57 29.48 -61.11
#